data_AF-A0A5H2XRA4-F1
#
_entry.id   AF-A0A5H2XRA4-F1
#
_cell.length_a   1.000
_cell.length_b   1.000
_cell.length_c   1.000
_cell.angle_alpha   90.00
_cell.angle_beta   90.00
_cell.angle_gamma   90.00
#
_symmetry.space_group_name_H-M   'P 1'
#
loop_
_entity.id
_entity.type
_entity.pdbx_description
1 polymer ?
#
loop_
_entity_poly.entity_id
_entity_poly.type
_entity_poly.pdbx_seq_one_letter_code
_entity_poly.pdbx_strand_id
1 'polypeptide(L)'
;MTIQSELNGEENNDVSENLRWLATGPSIAVPSYRSYLINGVKFNTKAQDDVLIIQNSGVYLFAHIMQVASAKDKNPIVSNMGFYGVIQ
;
A
#
# COMPACT_ATOMS: atom_id res chain seq x y z
N MET A 1 -49.01 11.33 -10.30
CA MET A 1 -47.82 11.73 -11.09
C MET A 1 -46.90 12.42 -10.09
N THR A 2 -45.82 11.82 -9.56
CA THR A 2 -44.96 10.72 -10.01
C THR A 2 -44.64 9.83 -8.79
N ILE A 3 -44.50 8.53 -9.04
CA ILE A 3 -44.52 7.43 -8.07
C ILE A 3 -43.21 7.46 -7.27
N GLN A 4 -43.30 7.67 -5.95
CA GLN A 4 -42.26 7.28 -5.00
C GLN A 4 -42.40 5.77 -4.82
N SER A 5 -41.55 4.98 -5.48
CA SER A 5 -41.46 3.56 -5.19
C SER A 5 -40.76 3.40 -3.85
N GLU A 6 -41.57 3.15 -2.82
CA GLU A 6 -41.17 2.58 -1.54
C GLU A 6 -40.30 1.34 -1.79
N LEU A 7 -38.99 1.46 -1.54
CA LEU A 7 -38.18 0.32 -1.16
C LEU A 7 -38.05 0.39 0.35
N ASN A 8 -39.08 -0.08 1.04
CA ASN A 8 -38.93 -0.72 2.34
C ASN A 8 -38.02 -1.94 2.13
N GLY A 9 -36.72 -1.70 2.05
CA GLY A 9 -35.71 -2.73 2.14
C GLY A 9 -35.62 -3.11 3.60
N GLU A 10 -36.15 -4.29 3.93
CA GLU A 10 -35.97 -4.95 5.21
C GLU A 10 -34.55 -4.69 5.74
N GLU A 11 -34.45 -4.16 6.95
CA GLU A 11 -33.18 -4.17 7.66
C GLU A 11 -32.78 -5.64 7.83
N ASN A 12 -31.90 -6.10 6.94
CA ASN A 12 -31.30 -7.42 6.97
C ASN A 12 -30.33 -7.46 8.17
N ASN A 13 -30.89 -7.44 9.37
CA ASN A 13 -30.21 -7.46 10.66
C ASN A 13 -29.56 -8.83 10.95
N ASP A 14 -29.55 -9.75 9.99
CA ASP A 14 -28.92 -11.06 10.06
C ASP A 14 -27.51 -11.10 9.42
N VAL A 15 -27.06 -9.98 8.83
CA VAL A 15 -25.69 -9.88 8.31
C VAL A 15 -24.75 -9.41 9.41
N SER A 16 -23.78 -10.25 9.77
CA SER A 16 -22.77 -9.88 10.75
C SER A 16 -21.94 -8.67 10.30
N GLU A 17 -21.61 -7.78 11.24
CA GLU A 17 -20.83 -6.57 10.96
C GLU A 17 -19.47 -6.86 10.32
N ASN A 18 -18.85 -8.00 10.70
CA ASN A 18 -17.63 -8.49 10.08
C ASN A 18 -17.80 -8.79 8.58
N LEU A 19 -18.92 -9.39 8.17
CA LEU A 19 -19.19 -9.67 6.76
C LEU A 19 -19.36 -8.37 5.97
N ARG A 20 -19.97 -7.35 6.60
CA ARG A 20 -20.11 -6.01 6.03
C ARG A 20 -18.76 -5.30 5.86
N TRP A 21 -17.84 -5.42 6.82
CA TRP A 21 -16.47 -4.89 6.67
C TRP A 21 -15.70 -5.59 5.54
N LEU A 22 -15.78 -6.92 5.44
CA LEU A 22 -15.13 -7.68 4.38
C LEU A 22 -15.69 -7.34 2.98
N ALA A 23 -17.00 -7.17 2.86
CA ALA A 23 -17.66 -6.83 1.60
C ALA A 23 -17.37 -5.39 1.12
N THR A 24 -17.04 -4.48 2.05
CA THR A 24 -16.71 -3.09 1.72
C THR A 24 -15.36 -2.97 0.99
N GLY A 25 -14.51 -3.99 1.09
CA GLY A 25 -13.19 -4.01 0.48
C GLY A 25 -12.19 -3.08 1.17
N PRO A 26 -10.94 -3.04 0.69
CA PRO A 26 -9.92 -2.15 1.24
C PRO A 26 -10.33 -0.69 1.13
N SER A 27 -10.03 0.11 2.15
CA SER A 27 -10.17 1.57 2.08
C SER A 27 -9.37 2.12 0.89
N ILE A 28 -10.01 2.95 0.06
CA ILE A 28 -9.33 3.72 -1.00
C ILE A 28 -8.34 4.73 -0.41
N ALA A 29 -8.59 5.19 0.82
CA ALA A 29 -7.65 6.01 1.55
C ALA A 29 -6.61 5.11 2.23
N VAL A 30 -5.38 5.16 1.73
CA VAL A 30 -4.20 4.60 2.40
C VAL A 30 -3.67 5.67 3.36
N PRO A 31 -3.57 5.41 4.67
CA PRO A 31 -2.96 6.35 5.60
C PRO A 31 -1.52 6.64 5.19
N SER A 32 -1.19 7.91 4.99
CA SER A 32 0.18 8.37 4.74
C SER A 32 0.71 9.08 5.98
N TYR A 33 1.97 8.80 6.31
CA TYR A 33 2.66 9.40 7.45
C TYR A 33 3.91 10.11 6.98
N ARG A 34 4.29 11.20 7.65
CA ARG A 34 5.52 11.94 7.34
C ARG A 34 6.80 11.20 7.73
N SER A 35 6.68 10.19 8.58
CA SER A 35 7.81 9.39 9.06
C SER A 35 7.35 8.06 9.66
N TYR A 36 8.24 7.07 9.65
CA TYR A 36 8.05 5.73 10.15
C TYR A 36 9.12 5.38 11.17
N LEU A 37 8.73 4.72 12.27
CA LEU A 37 9.65 4.21 13.27
C LEU A 37 9.86 2.71 13.05
N ILE A 38 11.05 2.33 12.58
CA ILE A 38 11.39 0.94 12.27
C ILE A 38 12.60 0.56 13.12
N ASN A 39 12.44 -0.44 13.98
CA ASN A 39 13.52 -0.92 14.88
C ASN A 39 14.19 0.21 15.69
N GLY A 40 13.41 1.20 16.13
CA GLY A 40 13.91 2.35 16.90
C GLY A 40 14.55 3.46 16.06
N VAL A 41 14.65 3.30 14.74
CA VAL A 41 15.17 4.32 13.83
C VAL A 41 14.01 5.02 13.13
N LYS A 42 14.05 6.36 13.12
CA LYS A 42 13.05 7.19 12.44
C LYS A 42 13.47 7.43 10.99
N PHE A 43 12.68 6.92 10.06
CA PHE A 43 12.78 7.19 8.63
C PHE A 43 11.72 8.20 8.21
N ASN A 44 12.07 9.15 7.36
CA ASN A 44 11.15 10.19 6.90
C ASN A 44 10.66 9.88 5.49
N THR A 45 9.51 10.42 5.10
CA THR A 45 9.19 10.51 3.68
C THR A 45 10.09 11.54 3.00
N LYS A 46 10.24 11.43 1.68
CA LYS A 46 11.00 12.38 0.86
C LYS A 46 10.48 13.80 1.05
N ALA A 47 9.16 13.96 1.08
CA ALA A 47 8.52 15.24 1.31
C ALA A 47 8.91 15.86 2.66
N GLN A 48 9.07 15.04 3.70
CA GLN A 48 9.51 15.51 5.01
C GLN A 48 11.01 15.79 5.04
N ASP A 49 11.82 14.94 4.42
CA ASP A 49 13.27 15.13 4.28
C ASP A 49 13.61 16.42 3.53
N ASP A 50 12.87 16.77 2.48
CA ASP A 50 13.12 17.98 1.67
C ASP A 50 12.92 19.29 2.43
N VAL A 51 12.18 19.24 3.55
CA VAL A 51 11.93 20.40 4.42
C VAL A 51 12.84 20.39 5.66
N LEU A 52 13.50 19.26 5.94
CA LEU A 52 14.39 19.11 7.09
C LEU A 52 15.86 19.19 6.68
N ILE A 53 16.72 19.39 7.68
CA ILE A 53 18.18 19.37 7.51
C ILE A 53 18.73 17.93 7.57
N ILE A 54 17.90 16.96 7.99
CA ILE A 54 18.26 15.55 8.12
C ILE A 54 17.78 14.75 6.90
N GLN A 55 18.59 13.82 6.42
CA GLN A 55 18.29 12.96 5.27
C GLN A 55 18.13 11.50 5.72
N ASN A 56 16.89 11.06 5.95
CA ASN A 56 16.55 9.71 6.43
C ASN A 56 15.40 9.05 5.63
N SER A 57 15.24 9.41 4.36
CA SER A 57 14.21 8.85 3.47
C SER A 57 14.69 7.71 2.58
N GLY A 58 16.00 7.48 2.52
CA GLY A 58 16.59 6.38 1.75
C GLY A 58 16.32 5.02 2.38
N VAL A 59 16.02 4.03 1.54
CA VAL A 59 15.83 2.63 1.95
C VAL A 59 16.61 1.68 1.04
N TYR A 60 17.00 0.54 1.59
CA TYR A 60 17.66 -0.56 0.87
C TYR A 60 16.86 -1.85 1.04
N LEU A 61 16.61 -2.54 -0.07
CA LEU A 61 15.94 -3.84 -0.08
C LEU A 61 16.89 -4.86 -0.71
N PHE A 62 17.26 -5.87 0.07
CA PHE A 62 17.94 -7.05 -0.43
C PHE A 62 16.91 -8.15 -0.71
N ALA A 63 16.73 -8.49 -1.98
CA ALA A 63 15.68 -9.41 -2.40
C ALA A 63 16.23 -10.55 -3.28
N HIS A 64 15.67 -11.74 -3.08
CA HIS A 64 15.86 -12.87 -3.96
C HIS A 64 14.86 -12.75 -5.10
N ILE A 65 15.32 -12.37 -6.29
CA ILE A 65 14.44 -12.01 -7.40
C ILE A 65 14.82 -12.69 -8.71
N MET A 66 13.82 -12.84 -9.57
CA MET A 66 13.99 -13.26 -10.94
C MET A 66 14.32 -12.05 -11.82
N GLN A 67 15.43 -12.14 -12.55
CA GLN A 67 15.89 -11.13 -13.50
C GLN A 67 15.63 -11.62 -14.92
N VAL A 68 15.10 -10.73 -15.74
CA VAL A 68 14.94 -10.93 -17.18
C VAL A 68 15.69 -9.82 -17.92
N ALA A 69 16.49 -10.17 -18.92
CA ALA A 69 17.25 -9.18 -19.68
C ALA A 69 16.35 -8.38 -20.64
N SER A 70 15.24 -8.96 -21.08
CA SER A 70 14.25 -8.31 -21.94
C SER A 70 12.91 -9.07 -21.92
N ALA A 71 11.86 -8.50 -22.51
CA ALA A 71 10.58 -9.17 -22.68
C ALA A 71 10.64 -10.44 -23.56
N LYS A 72 11.70 -10.64 -24.36
CA LYS A 72 11.91 -11.85 -25.18
C LYS A 72 12.81 -12.87 -24.51
N ASP A 73 13.31 -12.57 -23.31
CA ASP A 73 14.18 -13.47 -22.56
C ASP A 73 13.43 -14.76 -22.20
N LYS A 74 14.03 -15.90 -22.55
CA LYS A 74 13.49 -17.23 -22.26
C LYS A 74 14.25 -17.93 -21.12
N ASN A 75 15.34 -17.32 -20.63
CA ASN A 75 16.22 -17.90 -19.62
C ASN A 75 16.41 -16.90 -18.48
N PRO A 76 15.35 -16.61 -17.70
CA PRO A 76 15.46 -15.74 -16.55
C PRO A 76 16.46 -16.29 -15.53
N ILE A 77 17.22 -15.41 -14.88
CA ILE A 77 18.17 -15.76 -13.84
C ILE A 77 17.58 -15.38 -12.49
N VAL A 78 17.56 -16.31 -11.54
CA VAL A 78 17.17 -16.00 -10.16
C VAL A 78 18.43 -15.76 -9.34
N SER A 79 18.52 -14.59 -8.71
CA SER A 79 19.64 -14.27 -7.82
C SER A 79 19.25 -13.24 -6.76
N ASN A 80 20.14 -13.05 -5.78
CA ASN A 80 19.98 -11.97 -4.82
C ASN A 80 20.41 -10.63 -5.45
N MET A 81 19.60 -9.59 -5.26
CA MET A 81 19.88 -8.24 -5.76
C MET A 81 19.49 -7.19 -4.71
N GLY A 82 20.29 -6.13 -4.64
CA GLY A 82 20.02 -4.96 -3.81
C GLY A 82 19.32 -3.87 -4.60
N PHE A 83 18.27 -3.30 -4.03
CA PHE A 83 17.53 -2.15 -4.56
C PHE A 83 17.63 -0.98 -3.61
N TYR A 84 17.73 0.21 -4.16
CA TYR A 84 17.67 1.46 -3.40
C TYR A 84 16.40 2.21 -3.78
N GLY A 85 15.75 2.78 -2.78
CA GLY A 85 14.53 3.55 -2.96
C GLY A 85 14.46 4.70 -1.98
N VAL A 86 13.40 5.47 -2.11
CA VAL A 86 13.08 6.59 -1.23
C VAL A 86 11.63 6.43 -0.78
N ILE A 87 11.36 6.65 0.49
CA ILE A 87 10.01 6.65 1.05
C ILE A 87 9.25 7.88 0.52
N GLN A 88 8.03 7.71 0.02
CA GLN A 88 7.17 8.81 -0.46
C GLN A 88 6.15 9.27 0.58
#